data_AF-A0A4Y2B2R3-F1
#
_entry.id   AF-A0A4Y2B2R3-F1
#
_cell.length_a   1.000
_cell.length_b   1.000
_cell.length_c   1.000
_cell.angle_alpha   90.00
_cell.angle_beta   90.00
_cell.angle_gamma   90.00
#
_symmetry.space_group_name_H-M   'P 1'
#
loop_
_entity.id
_entity.type
_entity.pdbx_description
1 polymer ?
#
loop_
_entity_poly.entity_id
_entity_poly.type
_entity_poly.pdbx_seq_one_letter_code
_entity_poly.pdbx_strand_id
1 'polypeptide(L)'
;MLQTNELPLRHLLNSLDGATTGPKEFCQPLGEAIKTYEELPVAPFSSISMENMPHSIDRMVLSNDQQYLYDICLPISRGECYSDLTLRKPGSVVHSRWLTTAGRILRLYVVTEKPSDNPIILATYIMKVYATCMVSCQDKSLHIRRSAAYLETYFIF
;
A
#
# COMPACT_ATOMS: atom_id res chain seq x y z
N MET A 1 -7.36 -14.02 -2.45
CA MET A 1 -7.16 -12.82 -3.29
C MET A 1 -6.21 -11.80 -2.68
N LEU A 2 -6.37 -11.33 -1.42
CA LEU A 2 -5.36 -10.44 -0.82
C LEU A 2 -3.97 -11.08 -0.70
N GLN A 3 -3.89 -12.35 -0.29
CA GLN A 3 -2.65 -13.14 -0.33
C GLN A 3 -2.03 -13.25 -1.73
N THR A 4 -2.84 -13.19 -2.80
CA THR A 4 -2.36 -13.29 -4.18
C THR A 4 -1.52 -12.06 -4.57
N ASN A 5 -1.79 -10.91 -3.96
CA ASN A 5 -1.07 -9.66 -4.25
C ASN A 5 0.14 -9.43 -3.33
N GLU A 6 0.33 -10.26 -2.30
CA GLU A 6 1.51 -10.23 -1.44
C GLU A 6 2.77 -10.61 -2.20
N LEU A 7 2.70 -11.62 -3.07
CA LEU A 7 3.84 -12.14 -3.82
C LEU A 7 4.37 -11.13 -4.85
N PRO A 8 3.52 -10.46 -5.66
CA PRO A 8 3.93 -9.34 -6.50
C PRO A 8 4.52 -8.15 -5.74
N LEU A 9 3.91 -7.73 -4.63
CA LEU A 9 4.42 -6.62 -3.82
C LEU A 9 5.80 -6.96 -3.24
N ARG A 10 5.98 -8.20 -2.77
CA ARG A 10 7.26 -8.72 -2.28
C ARG A 10 8.32 -8.74 -3.38
N HIS A 11 7.99 -9.22 -4.58
CA HIS A 11 8.92 -9.24 -5.70
C HIS A 11 9.36 -7.83 -6.09
N LEU A 12 8.42 -6.89 -6.19
CA LEU A 12 8.72 -5.50 -6.49
C LEU A 12 9.62 -4.89 -5.40
N LEU A 13 9.28 -5.10 -4.13
CA LEU A 13 10.07 -4.61 -3.01
C LEU A 13 11.49 -5.17 -3.04
N ASN A 14 11.66 -6.48 -3.22
CA ASN A 14 12.97 -7.11 -3.33
C ASN A 14 13.77 -6.63 -4.55
N SER A 15 13.10 -6.29 -5.66
CA SER A 15 13.79 -5.76 -6.85
C SER A 15 14.31 -4.33 -6.64
N LEU A 16 13.64 -3.54 -5.80
CA LEU A 16 13.96 -2.14 -5.55
C LEU A 16 14.84 -1.92 -4.31
N ASP A 17 14.75 -2.79 -3.30
CA ASP A 17 15.49 -2.74 -2.03
C ASP A 17 16.56 -3.85 -1.93
N GLY A 18 16.79 -4.58 -3.02
CA GLY A 18 17.73 -5.71 -3.08
C GLY A 18 17.25 -6.93 -2.27
N ALA A 19 18.06 -8.00 -2.32
CA ALA A 19 17.78 -9.20 -1.54
C ALA A 19 17.87 -8.90 -0.04
N THR A 20 16.81 -9.22 0.71
CA THR A 20 16.83 -9.19 2.18
C THR A 20 17.95 -10.08 2.71
N THR A 21 18.83 -9.57 3.57
CA THR A 21 19.94 -10.33 4.18
C THR A 21 19.49 -11.37 5.19
N GLY A 22 18.21 -11.40 5.54
CA GLY A 22 17.64 -12.45 6.36
C GLY A 22 16.11 -12.42 6.40
N PRO A 23 15.50 -13.47 7.00
CA PRO A 23 14.06 -13.62 7.08
C PRO A 23 13.40 -12.65 8.08
N LYS A 24 14.04 -11.55 8.50
CA LYS A 24 13.46 -10.54 9.41
C LYS A 24 13.86 -9.10 9.07
N GLU A 25 14.74 -8.90 8.10
CA GLU A 25 15.41 -7.60 7.93
C GLU A 25 15.40 -7.16 6.48
N PHE A 26 14.89 -5.94 6.28
CA PHE A 26 15.17 -5.15 5.09
C PHE A 26 16.63 -4.72 5.14
N CYS A 27 17.37 -4.92 4.05
CA CYS A 27 18.84 -4.78 4.04
C CYS A 27 19.31 -3.38 3.61
N GLN A 28 18.41 -2.53 3.09
CA GLN A 28 18.78 -1.35 2.32
C GLN A 28 18.10 -0.07 2.86
N PRO A 29 18.45 1.12 2.33
CA PRO A 29 18.00 2.41 2.86
C PRO A 29 16.48 2.55 2.96
N LEU A 30 15.71 1.86 2.10
CA LEU A 30 14.25 1.85 2.18
C LEU A 30 13.78 1.13 3.45
N GLY A 31 14.41 0.00 3.78
CA GLY A 31 14.20 -0.75 4.99
C GLY A 31 14.43 0.03 6.28
N GLU A 32 15.51 0.81 6.31
CA GLU A 32 15.80 1.72 7.42
C GLU A 32 14.82 2.89 7.46
N ALA A 33 14.52 3.50 6.30
CA ALA A 33 13.54 4.58 6.20
C ALA A 33 12.14 4.14 6.69
N ILE A 34 11.74 2.89 6.42
CA ILE A 34 10.51 2.26 6.92
C ILE A 34 10.52 2.10 8.46
N LYS A 35 11.67 2.10 9.11
CA LYS A 35 11.77 2.03 10.58
C LYS A 35 11.79 3.40 11.23
N THR A 36 12.33 4.42 10.56
CA THR A 36 12.62 5.74 11.16
C THR A 36 11.55 6.80 10.94
N TYR A 37 10.49 6.54 10.15
CA TYR A 37 9.49 7.57 9.80
C TYR A 37 8.44 7.88 10.88
N GLU A 38 8.36 7.12 11.98
CA GLU A 38 7.20 7.16 12.90
C GLU A 38 6.88 8.57 13.46
N GLU A 39 7.89 9.44 13.57
CA GLU A 39 7.77 10.77 14.18
C GLU A 39 7.72 11.92 13.15
N LEU A 40 7.80 11.62 11.86
CA LEU A 40 7.84 12.65 10.82
C LEU A 40 6.45 13.20 10.50
N PRO A 41 6.30 14.54 10.39
CA PRO A 41 5.07 15.17 9.93
C PRO A 41 4.81 14.89 8.45
N VAL A 42 3.56 15.08 8.02
CA VAL A 42 3.20 15.08 6.59
C VAL A 42 3.98 16.18 5.86
N ALA A 43 4.66 15.81 4.78
CA ALA A 43 5.30 16.75 3.87
C ALA A 43 4.39 17.01 2.65
N PRO A 44 4.63 18.06 1.86
CA PRO A 44 4.00 18.19 0.54
C PRO A 44 4.31 16.96 -0.33
N PHE A 45 3.28 16.34 -0.90
CA PHE A 45 3.40 15.16 -1.77
C PHE A 45 2.48 15.28 -2.99
N SER A 46 2.73 14.49 -4.03
CA SER A 46 1.86 14.42 -5.21
C SER A 46 0.73 13.42 -5.02
N SER A 47 -0.50 13.75 -5.43
CA SER A 47 -1.59 12.79 -5.35
C SER A 47 -1.36 11.60 -6.29
N ILE A 48 -1.79 10.41 -5.86
CA ILE A 48 -1.76 9.21 -6.68
C ILE A 48 -3.20 8.76 -6.93
N SER A 49 -3.71 9.02 -8.13
CA SER A 49 -5.10 8.70 -8.51
C SER A 49 -5.40 7.21 -8.33
N MET A 50 -6.59 6.91 -7.78
CA MET A 50 -7.10 5.54 -7.66
C MET A 50 -8.51 5.47 -8.26
N GLU A 51 -8.62 4.91 -9.47
CA GLU A 51 -9.86 4.94 -10.30
C GLU A 51 -11.08 4.31 -9.63
N ASN A 52 -10.91 3.44 -8.64
CA ASN A 52 -12.00 2.65 -8.07
C ASN A 52 -12.00 2.68 -6.55
N MET A 53 -11.61 3.80 -5.92
CA MET A 53 -11.72 3.92 -4.46
C MET A 53 -13.20 4.11 -4.05
N PRO A 54 -13.82 3.18 -3.32
CA PRO A 54 -15.14 3.38 -2.76
C PRO A 54 -15.10 4.55 -1.78
N HIS A 55 -16.01 5.49 -1.96
CA HIS A 55 -16.12 6.67 -1.09
C HIS A 55 -16.62 6.29 0.32
N SER A 56 -17.30 5.16 0.45
CA SER A 56 -17.82 4.64 1.71
C SER A 56 -17.68 3.12 1.75
N ILE A 57 -16.69 2.62 2.50
CA ILE A 57 -16.64 1.22 2.93
C ILE A 57 -17.21 1.14 4.33
N ASP A 58 -17.98 0.08 4.63
CA ASP A 58 -18.32 -0.24 6.00
C ASP A 58 -17.05 -0.62 6.76
N ARG A 59 -16.59 0.31 7.60
CA ARG A 59 -15.38 0.14 8.40
C ARG A 59 -15.46 -1.04 9.36
N MET A 60 -16.67 -1.46 9.75
CA MET A 60 -16.88 -2.56 10.70
C MET A 60 -16.54 -3.94 10.10
N VAL A 61 -16.54 -4.06 8.76
CA VAL A 61 -16.16 -5.30 8.08
C VAL A 61 -14.66 -5.39 7.78
N LEU A 62 -13.89 -4.33 8.06
CA LEU A 62 -12.45 -4.27 7.83
C LEU A 62 -11.67 -4.78 9.04
N SER A 63 -10.61 -5.55 8.80
CA SER A 63 -9.59 -5.76 9.83
C SER A 63 -8.85 -4.45 10.12
N ASN A 64 -8.20 -4.36 11.28
CA ASN A 64 -7.42 -3.17 11.66
C ASN A 64 -6.39 -2.78 10.59
N ASP A 65 -5.73 -3.75 9.95
CA ASP A 65 -4.72 -3.48 8.91
C ASP A 65 -5.36 -3.00 7.60
N GLN A 66 -6.50 -3.58 7.21
CA GLN A 66 -7.24 -3.14 6.03
C GLN A 66 -7.79 -1.73 6.21
N GLN A 67 -8.31 -1.44 7.41
CA GLN A 67 -8.80 -0.12 7.76
C GLN A 67 -7.68 0.92 7.73
N TYR A 68 -6.50 0.59 8.28
CA TYR A 68 -5.34 1.46 8.20
C TYR A 68 -4.93 1.75 6.76
N LEU A 69 -4.86 0.71 5.92
CA LEU A 69 -4.50 0.88 4.51
C LEU A 69 -5.55 1.71 3.76
N TYR A 70 -6.85 1.52 4.03
CA TYR A 70 -7.90 2.36 3.46
C TYR A 70 -7.79 3.82 3.90
N ASP A 71 -7.59 4.05 5.21
CA ASP A 71 -7.49 5.38 5.82
C ASP A 71 -6.31 6.18 5.25
N ILE A 72 -5.21 5.53 4.85
CA ILE A 72 -4.05 6.20 4.22
C ILE A 72 -4.18 6.31 2.68
N CYS A 73 -4.83 5.37 1.99
CA CYS A 73 -5.01 5.46 0.53
C CYS A 73 -5.99 6.57 0.12
N LEU A 74 -7.09 6.75 0.85
CA LEU A 74 -8.10 7.77 0.55
C LEU A 74 -7.55 9.21 0.48
N PRO A 75 -6.79 9.70 1.47
CA PRO A 75 -6.20 11.04 1.46
C PRO A 75 -5.12 11.18 0.37
N ILE A 76 -4.29 10.13 0.15
CA ILE A 76 -3.25 10.16 -0.88
C ILE A 76 -3.87 10.30 -2.28
N SER A 77 -4.99 9.63 -2.55
CA SER A 77 -5.68 9.75 -3.84
C SER A 77 -6.28 11.13 -4.08
N ARG A 78 -6.61 11.86 -3.01
CA ARG A 78 -7.11 13.24 -3.06
C ARG A 78 -6.01 14.30 -3.01
N GLY A 79 -4.80 13.93 -2.62
CA GLY A 79 -3.73 14.90 -2.30
C GLY A 79 -3.96 15.64 -0.98
N GLU A 80 -4.81 15.10 -0.11
CA GLU A 80 -5.24 15.74 1.13
C GLU A 80 -4.88 14.82 2.31
N CYS A 81 -3.63 14.82 2.79
CA CYS A 81 -3.27 14.04 3.97
C CYS A 81 -3.37 14.87 5.24
N TYR A 82 -4.24 14.44 6.16
CA TYR A 82 -4.39 15.06 7.48
C TYR A 82 -3.33 14.53 8.45
N SER A 83 -2.78 15.43 9.27
CA SER A 83 -1.80 15.14 10.33
C SER A 83 -2.25 14.03 11.29
N ASP A 84 -3.54 13.84 11.48
CA ASP A 84 -4.08 12.85 12.43
C ASP A 84 -4.01 11.41 11.88
N LEU A 85 -4.12 11.24 10.56
CA LEU A 85 -3.90 9.95 9.91
C LEU A 85 -2.46 9.47 10.10
N THR A 86 -1.55 10.43 10.23
CA THR A 86 -0.15 10.17 10.53
C THR A 86 0.14 9.78 11.99
N LEU A 87 -0.84 9.89 12.89
CA LEU A 87 -0.69 9.47 14.29
C LEU A 87 -1.09 8.02 14.53
N ARG A 88 -1.85 7.42 13.60
CA ARG A 88 -2.27 6.03 13.73
C ARG A 88 -1.05 5.12 13.50
N LYS A 89 -0.53 4.54 14.59
CA LYS A 89 0.61 3.63 14.50
C LYS A 89 0.17 2.36 13.76
N PRO A 90 0.82 2.01 12.63
CA PRO A 90 0.63 0.69 12.06
C PRO A 90 1.04 -0.36 13.11
N GLY A 91 0.36 -1.51 13.11
CA GLY A 91 0.76 -2.63 13.97
C GLY A 91 2.23 -3.04 13.78
N SER A 92 2.73 -3.89 14.66
CA SER A 92 4.09 -4.44 14.54
C SER A 92 4.28 -5.12 13.17
N VAL A 93 5.44 -4.91 12.53
CA VAL A 93 5.78 -5.60 11.28
C VAL A 93 6.02 -7.07 11.61
N VAL A 94 5.14 -7.93 11.12
CA VAL A 94 5.34 -9.38 11.08
C VAL A 94 5.23 -9.79 9.61
N HIS A 95 6.05 -10.73 9.13
CA HIS A 95 6.12 -11.11 7.71
C HIS A 95 4.80 -11.63 7.11
N SER A 96 3.86 -12.03 7.96
CA SER A 96 2.49 -12.39 7.58
C SER A 96 1.56 -11.18 7.40
N ARG A 97 2.07 -9.94 7.53
CA ARG A 97 1.28 -8.70 7.49
C ARG A 97 1.78 -7.72 6.42
N TRP A 98 1.72 -8.15 5.15
CA TRP A 98 2.02 -7.29 3.99
C TRP A 98 1.15 -6.04 3.90
N LEU A 99 -0.08 -6.08 4.43
CA LEU A 99 -0.94 -4.90 4.59
C LEU A 99 -0.28 -3.82 5.45
N THR A 100 0.34 -4.23 6.56
CA THR A 100 1.09 -3.32 7.43
C THR A 100 2.26 -2.72 6.65
N THR A 101 3.07 -3.55 5.99
CA THR A 101 4.21 -3.08 5.16
C THR A 101 3.78 -2.10 4.07
N ALA A 102 2.69 -2.38 3.35
CA ALA A 102 2.14 -1.48 2.34
C ALA A 102 1.73 -0.12 2.95
N GLY A 103 1.05 -0.14 4.09
CA GLY A 103 0.71 1.08 4.82
C GLY A 103 1.94 1.87 5.27
N ARG A 104 3.01 1.19 5.69
CA ARG A 104 4.30 1.81 6.06
C ARG A 104 4.98 2.51 4.88
N ILE A 105 4.97 1.86 3.71
CA ILE A 105 5.53 2.43 2.47
C ILE A 105 4.75 3.68 2.04
N LEU A 106 3.42 3.63 2.08
CA LEU A 106 2.59 4.80 1.77
C LEU A 106 2.81 5.93 2.76
N ARG A 107 3.03 5.60 4.04
CA ARG A 107 3.39 6.61 5.03
C ARG A 107 4.74 7.24 4.72
N LEU A 108 5.75 6.45 4.39
CA LEU A 108 7.07 6.95 3.98
C LEU A 108 6.95 7.92 2.80
N TYR A 109 6.11 7.59 1.82
CA TYR A 109 5.84 8.46 0.66
C TYR A 109 5.30 9.84 1.08
N VAL A 110 4.34 9.87 2.01
CA VAL A 110 3.68 11.13 2.45
C VAL A 110 4.55 12.00 3.34
N VAL A 111 5.49 11.43 4.11
CA VAL A 111 6.38 12.21 4.99
C VAL A 111 7.66 12.68 4.31
N THR A 112 7.89 12.25 3.07
CA THR A 112 9.09 12.60 2.31
C THR A 112 8.74 13.66 1.28
N GLU A 113 9.23 14.89 1.45
CA GLU A 113 8.93 16.01 0.54
C GLU A 113 9.36 15.76 -0.92
N LYS A 114 10.49 15.04 -1.08
CA LYS A 114 11.06 14.68 -2.39
C LYS A 114 11.47 13.22 -2.37
N PRO A 115 10.50 12.29 -2.48
CA PRO A 115 10.81 10.87 -2.46
C PRO A 115 11.65 10.51 -3.69
N SER A 116 12.58 9.58 -3.53
CA SER A 116 13.29 8.99 -4.66
C SER A 116 12.34 8.09 -5.48
N ASP A 117 12.81 7.65 -6.66
CA ASP A 117 11.97 6.86 -7.59
C ASP A 117 11.43 5.58 -6.95
N ASN A 118 12.21 4.90 -6.10
CA ASN A 118 11.81 3.63 -5.50
C ASN A 118 10.54 3.75 -4.61
N PRO A 119 10.48 4.66 -3.61
CA PRO A 119 9.24 4.94 -2.89
C PRO A 119 8.07 5.35 -3.79
N ILE A 120 8.32 6.13 -4.84
CA ILE A 120 7.27 6.57 -5.78
C ILE A 120 6.68 5.36 -6.53
N ILE A 121 7.53 4.47 -7.06
CA ILE A 121 7.13 3.25 -7.77
C ILE A 121 6.32 2.35 -6.85
N LEU A 122 6.81 2.13 -5.61
CA LEU A 122 6.11 1.29 -4.64
C LEU A 122 4.77 1.88 -4.21
N ALA A 123 4.71 3.17 -3.89
CA ALA A 123 3.47 3.84 -3.54
C ALA A 123 2.45 3.78 -4.68
N THR A 124 2.90 4.02 -5.91
CA THR A 124 2.05 3.92 -7.11
C THR A 124 1.52 2.51 -7.30
N TYR A 125 2.36 1.49 -7.15
CA TYR A 125 1.95 0.09 -7.24
C TYR A 125 0.93 -0.27 -6.16
N ILE A 126 1.17 0.15 -4.91
CA ILE A 126 0.26 -0.12 -3.80
C ILE A 126 -1.11 0.53 -4.07
N MET A 127 -1.14 1.80 -4.47
CA MET A 127 -2.37 2.52 -4.77
C MET A 127 -3.14 1.90 -5.94
N LYS A 128 -2.46 1.64 -7.07
CA LYS A 128 -3.12 1.20 -8.30
C LYS A 128 -3.47 -0.28 -8.32
N VAL A 129 -2.65 -1.13 -7.71
CA VAL A 129 -2.81 -2.59 -7.79
C VAL A 129 -3.27 -3.16 -6.45
N TYR A 130 -2.51 -2.92 -5.39
CA TYR A 130 -2.72 -3.60 -4.11
C TYR A 130 -4.00 -3.15 -3.38
N ALA A 131 -4.20 -1.83 -3.24
CA ALA A 131 -5.37 -1.24 -2.58
C ALA A 131 -6.65 -1.42 -3.40
N THR A 132 -6.58 -1.27 -4.73
CA THR A 132 -7.72 -1.48 -5.63
C THR A 132 -8.23 -2.92 -5.57
N CYS A 133 -7.34 -3.91 -5.42
CA CYS A 133 -7.75 -5.30 -5.22
C CYS A 133 -8.46 -5.53 -3.88
N MET A 134 -7.99 -4.90 -2.80
CA MET A 134 -8.61 -5.01 -1.47
C MET A 134 -10.09 -4.57 -1.50
N VAL A 135 -10.35 -3.45 -2.16
CA VAL A 135 -11.68 -2.90 -2.41
C VAL A 135 -12.55 -3.87 -3.24
N SER A 136 -12.00 -4.39 -4.34
CA SER A 136 -12.76 -5.25 -5.26
C SER A 136 -13.19 -6.59 -4.64
N CYS A 137 -12.47 -7.06 -3.60
CA CYS A 137 -12.86 -8.26 -2.86
C CYS A 137 -14.03 -8.05 -1.90
N GLN A 138 -14.36 -6.80 -1.57
CA GLN A 138 -15.40 -6.47 -0.58
C GLN A 138 -16.75 -6.15 -1.23
N ASP A 139 -16.74 -5.75 -2.50
CA ASP A 139 -17.96 -5.56 -3.28
C ASP A 139 -18.33 -6.83 -4.04
N LYS A 140 -19.36 -7.54 -3.54
CA LYS A 140 -19.90 -8.76 -4.16
C LYS A 140 -20.35 -8.55 -5.62
N SER A 141 -20.68 -7.32 -6.03
CA SER A 141 -21.14 -7.00 -7.38
C SER A 141 -20.00 -6.81 -8.40
N LEU A 142 -18.80 -6.42 -7.93
CA LEU A 142 -17.63 -6.11 -8.76
C LEU A 142 -16.71 -7.33 -8.96
N HIS A 143 -16.81 -8.31 -8.05
CA HIS A 143 -16.02 -9.55 -8.07
C HIS A 143 -16.21 -10.40 -9.33
N ILE A 144 -17.42 -10.43 -9.91
CA ILE A 144 -17.74 -11.22 -11.11
C ILE A 144 -17.19 -10.55 -12.38
N ARG A 145 -17.24 -9.22 -12.48
CA ARG A 145 -16.84 -8.51 -13.71
C ARG A 145 -15.32 -8.47 -13.93
N ARG A 146 -14.54 -8.46 -12.85
CA ARG A 146 -13.08 -8.34 -12.95
C ARG A 146 -12.34 -9.67 -13.02
N SER A 147 -12.87 -10.75 -12.47
CA SER A 147 -12.26 -12.08 -12.61
C SER A 147 -12.08 -12.48 -14.08
N ALA A 148 -12.98 -12.05 -14.97
CA ALA A 148 -12.84 -12.22 -16.41
C ALA A 148 -11.73 -11.33 -17.01
N ALA A 149 -11.66 -10.05 -16.64
CA ALA A 149 -10.65 -9.11 -17.17
C ALA A 149 -9.22 -9.40 -16.69
N TYR A 150 -9.06 -9.89 -15.45
CA TYR A 150 -7.75 -10.32 -14.92
C TYR A 150 -7.21 -11.57 -15.64
N LEU A 151 -8.07 -12.47 -16.11
CA LEU A 151 -7.64 -13.64 -16.89
C LEU A 151 -7.29 -13.27 -18.33
N GLU A 152 -7.98 -12.31 -18.94
CA GLU A 152 -7.68 -11.89 -20.32
C GLU A 152 -6.41 -11.04 -20.44
N THR A 153 -6.06 -10.23 -19.43
CA THR A 153 -4.91 -9.32 -19.52
C THR A 153 -3.57 -10.01 -19.27
N TYR A 154 -3.55 -11.19 -18.63
CA TYR A 154 -2.32 -11.90 -18.23
C TYR A 154 -2.04 -13.21 -19.00
N PHE A 155 -2.88 -13.58 -19.98
CA PHE A 155 -2.67 -14.73 -20.88
C PHE A 155 -2.31 -14.36 -22.33
N ILE A 156 -1.97 -13.09 -22.58
CA ILE A 156 -1.37 -12.67 -23.85
C ILE A 156 0.13 -12.45 -23.62
N PHE A 157 0.86 -13.55 -23.47
CA PHE A 157 2.25 -13.76 -23.87
C PHE A 157 2.48 -15.26 -24.08
#